data_AF-A0A7C1Y9J5-F1
#
_entry.id   AF-A0A7C1Y9J5-F1
#
_cell.length_a   1.000
_cell.length_b   1.000
_cell.length_c   1.000
_cell.angle_alpha   90.00
_cell.angle_beta   90.00
_cell.angle_gamma   90.00
#
_symmetry.space_group_name_H-M   'P 1'
#
loop_
_entity.id
_entity.type
_entity.pdbx_description
1 polymer ?
#
loop_
_entity_poly.entity_id
_entity_poly.type
_entity_poly.pdbx_seq_one_letter_code
_entity_poly.pdbx_strand_id
1 'polypeptide(L)'
;MLPIMQKKESPVAWREFAAGMEFLHRYGIHNTANSSAISRDNLRLLHRALLQDSEYRQLITAARREAPQLTSPNWSLLTASHQLHAHFVSIPAKSSIQLTVHPGYLGMFLILSGSAETSKQAETSLRRNWWPRGWLPSRQAHAKTQLLKANDIISVTHSTSNAGLLVTGKKACTILAVFTTRQIRQAQPNSDTNGLLSQQIPLHSAS
;
A
#
# COMPACT_ATOMS: atom_id res chain seq x y z
N MET A 1 33.86 -0.86 22.59
CA MET A 1 32.70 -1.77 22.58
C MET A 1 31.56 -1.07 21.85
N LEU A 2 31.30 -1.44 20.61
CA LEU A 2 30.13 -0.93 19.87
C LEU A 2 28.89 -1.70 20.33
N PRO A 3 27.75 -1.04 20.59
CA PRO A 3 26.54 -1.74 20.98
C PRO A 3 26.07 -2.58 19.79
N ILE A 4 25.94 -3.88 20.02
CA ILE A 4 25.31 -4.82 19.10
C ILE A 4 23.86 -4.34 18.93
N MET A 5 23.55 -3.76 17.77
CA MET A 5 22.16 -3.43 17.43
C MET A 5 21.39 -4.74 17.39
N GLN A 6 20.65 -5.03 18.46
CA GLN A 6 19.71 -6.14 18.48
C GLN A 6 18.71 -5.90 17.35
N LYS A 7 18.77 -6.78 16.35
CA LYS A 7 17.82 -6.83 15.25
C LYS A 7 16.46 -7.11 15.88
N LYS A 8 15.66 -6.05 16.12
CA LYS A 8 14.35 -6.15 16.75
C LYS A 8 13.47 -7.00 15.83
N GLU A 9 13.29 -8.28 16.18
CA GLU A 9 12.44 -9.18 15.41
C GLU A 9 11.02 -8.63 15.35
N SER A 10 10.37 -8.81 14.21
CA SER A 10 8.97 -8.42 14.04
C SER A 10 8.12 -9.22 15.03
N PRO A 11 7.23 -8.57 15.82
CA PRO A 11 6.34 -9.28 16.74
C PRO A 11 5.58 -10.41 16.03
N VAL A 12 5.31 -11.52 16.74
CA VAL A 12 4.70 -12.74 16.17
C VAL A 12 3.42 -12.41 15.37
N ALA A 13 2.58 -11.53 15.89
CA ALA A 13 1.35 -11.10 15.24
C ALA A 13 1.58 -10.46 13.85
N TRP A 14 2.66 -9.70 13.67
CA TRP A 14 3.02 -9.13 12.36
C TRP A 14 3.51 -10.17 11.37
N ARG A 15 4.18 -11.22 11.83
CA ARG A 15 4.60 -12.35 10.98
C ARG A 15 3.38 -13.14 10.48
N GLU A 16 2.41 -13.41 11.35
CA GLU A 16 1.16 -14.07 10.99
C GLU A 16 0.33 -13.23 10.03
N PHE A 17 0.24 -11.92 10.30
CA PHE A 17 -0.40 -10.97 9.39
C PHE A 17 0.27 -10.97 8.01
N ALA A 18 1.61 -10.98 7.95
CA ALA A 18 2.35 -11.06 6.70
C ALA A 18 2.06 -12.35 5.93
N ALA A 19 2.03 -13.49 6.62
CA ALA A 19 1.68 -14.77 6.01
C ALA A 19 0.25 -14.77 5.45
N GLY A 20 -0.71 -14.17 6.19
CA GLY A 20 -2.10 -14.01 5.73
C GLY A 20 -2.22 -13.12 4.50
N MET A 21 -1.52 -11.99 4.48
CA MET A 21 -1.46 -11.10 3.31
C MET A 21 -0.89 -11.83 2.08
N GLU A 22 0.18 -12.60 2.25
CA GLU A 22 0.77 -13.37 1.15
C GLU A 22 -0.14 -14.50 0.66
N PHE A 23 -0.88 -15.16 1.57
CA PHE A 23 -1.91 -16.13 1.20
C PHE A 23 -3.01 -15.48 0.34
N LEU A 24 -3.50 -14.31 0.75
CA LEU A 24 -4.51 -13.57 -0.03
C LEU A 24 -3.96 -13.11 -1.38
N HIS A 25 -2.71 -12.68 -1.44
CA HIS A 25 -2.06 -12.33 -2.69
C HIS A 25 -2.02 -13.50 -3.67
N ARG A 26 -1.60 -14.69 -3.21
CA ARG A 26 -1.47 -15.89 -4.07
C ARG A 26 -2.80 -16.50 -4.48
N TYR A 27 -3.75 -16.61 -3.54
CA TYR A 27 -4.95 -17.43 -3.73
C TYR A 27 -6.26 -16.63 -3.70
N GLY A 28 -6.24 -15.47 -3.04
CA GLY A 28 -7.42 -14.63 -2.85
C GLY A 28 -7.75 -13.73 -4.03
N ILE A 29 -6.74 -13.22 -4.74
CA ILE A 29 -6.95 -12.12 -5.71
C ILE A 29 -7.03 -12.60 -7.17
N HIS A 30 -6.48 -13.77 -7.47
CA HIS A 30 -6.44 -14.32 -8.83
C HIS A 30 -7.48 -15.41 -9.09
N ASN A 31 -8.21 -15.85 -8.06
CA ASN A 31 -9.23 -16.89 -8.22
C ASN A 31 -10.54 -16.25 -8.71
N THR A 32 -11.03 -16.70 -9.86
CA THR A 32 -12.31 -16.25 -10.46
C THR A 32 -13.52 -16.53 -9.57
N ALA A 33 -13.41 -17.48 -8.63
CA ALA A 33 -14.42 -17.75 -7.61
C ALA A 33 -14.33 -16.81 -6.39
N ASN A 34 -13.21 -16.12 -6.18
CA ASN A 34 -13.04 -15.19 -5.07
C ASN A 34 -13.45 -13.78 -5.50
N SER A 35 -14.57 -13.32 -4.96
CA SER A 35 -14.98 -11.92 -5.11
C SER A 35 -14.07 -10.98 -4.32
N SER A 36 -13.94 -9.75 -4.78
CA SER A 36 -13.27 -8.68 -4.03
C SER A 36 -13.90 -8.42 -2.64
N ALA A 37 -15.14 -8.87 -2.41
CA ALA A 37 -15.75 -8.82 -1.09
C ALA A 37 -15.08 -9.81 -0.12
N ILE A 38 -14.81 -11.05 -0.56
CA ILE A 38 -14.15 -12.09 0.25
C ILE A 38 -12.74 -11.68 0.64
N SER A 39 -11.96 -11.12 -0.29
CA SER A 39 -10.61 -10.65 0.01
C SER A 39 -10.61 -9.54 1.06
N ARG A 40 -11.53 -8.57 0.96
CA ARG A 40 -11.69 -7.51 1.97
C ARG A 40 -12.10 -8.06 3.34
N ASP A 41 -13.01 -9.03 3.39
CA ASP A 41 -13.43 -9.62 4.65
C ASP A 41 -12.31 -10.41 5.32
N ASN A 42 -11.49 -11.12 4.54
CA ASN A 42 -10.28 -11.75 5.07
C ASN A 42 -9.26 -10.71 5.58
N LEU A 43 -9.06 -9.60 4.87
CA LEU A 43 -8.20 -8.50 5.36
C LEU A 43 -8.73 -7.91 6.68
N ARG A 44 -10.06 -7.80 6.85
CA ARG A 44 -10.67 -7.40 8.12
C ARG A 44 -10.37 -8.39 9.23
N LEU A 45 -10.44 -9.69 8.96
CA LEU A 45 -10.12 -10.73 9.92
C LEU A 45 -8.63 -10.68 10.33
N LEU A 46 -7.72 -10.55 9.37
CA LEU A 46 -6.29 -10.39 9.64
C LEU A 46 -6.02 -9.15 10.51
N HIS A 47 -6.66 -8.02 10.20
CA HIS A 47 -6.53 -6.81 11.00
C HIS A 47 -7.08 -6.98 12.42
N ARG A 48 -8.21 -7.70 12.59
CA ARG A 48 -8.77 -8.01 13.92
C ARG A 48 -7.86 -8.93 14.74
N ALA A 49 -7.19 -9.89 14.10
CA ALA A 49 -6.20 -10.73 14.77
C ALA A 49 -4.99 -9.88 15.21
N LEU A 50 -4.51 -8.98 14.35
CA LEU A 50 -3.41 -8.07 14.68
C LEU A 50 -3.76 -7.14 15.86
N LEU A 51 -5.02 -6.73 16.01
CA LEU A 51 -5.50 -5.96 17.17
C LEU A 51 -5.44 -6.69 18.52
N GLN A 52 -5.15 -8.00 18.55
CA GLN A 52 -4.88 -8.72 19.79
C GLN A 52 -3.50 -8.35 20.36
N ASP A 53 -2.58 -7.87 19.52
CA ASP A 53 -1.31 -7.30 19.96
C ASP A 53 -1.55 -5.95 20.66
N SER A 54 -1.15 -5.84 21.93
CA SER A 54 -1.47 -4.68 22.76
C SER A 54 -0.78 -3.40 22.30
N GLU A 55 0.47 -3.49 21.83
CA GLU A 55 1.24 -2.35 21.35
C GLU A 55 0.58 -1.79 20.08
N TYR A 56 0.31 -2.67 19.11
CA TYR A 56 -0.40 -2.31 17.89
C TYR A 56 -1.78 -1.70 18.19
N ARG A 57 -2.55 -2.31 19.10
CA ARG A 57 -3.87 -1.80 19.49
C ARG A 57 -3.80 -0.39 20.06
N GLN A 58 -2.80 -0.09 20.90
CA GLN A 58 -2.59 1.25 21.45
C GLN A 58 -2.26 2.25 20.33
N LEU A 59 -1.35 1.91 19.42
CA LEU A 59 -0.99 2.75 18.28
C LEU A 59 -2.19 3.05 17.37
N ILE A 60 -3.00 2.04 17.05
CA ILE A 60 -4.23 2.22 16.26
C ILE A 60 -5.24 3.10 17.00
N THR A 61 -5.39 2.92 18.31
CA THR A 61 -6.32 3.72 19.11
C THR A 61 -5.89 5.19 19.14
N ALA A 62 -4.59 5.47 19.26
CA ALA A 62 -4.05 6.81 19.18
C ALA A 62 -4.28 7.42 17.79
N ALA A 63 -3.90 6.71 16.72
CA ALA A 63 -4.05 7.16 15.33
C ALA A 63 -5.52 7.44 14.94
N ARG A 64 -6.49 6.76 15.57
CA ARG A 64 -7.92 7.01 15.37
C ARG A 64 -8.42 8.31 16.00
N ARG A 65 -7.80 8.75 17.09
CA ARG A 65 -8.20 9.93 17.86
C ARG A 65 -7.55 11.21 17.35
N GLU A 66 -6.35 11.08 16.79
CA GLU A 66 -5.58 12.21 16.31
C GLU A 66 -6.13 12.72 14.97
N ALA A 67 -6.44 14.02 14.92
CA ALA A 67 -6.77 14.71 13.67
C ALA A 67 -5.48 15.33 13.11
N PRO A 68 -5.04 14.95 11.90
CA PRO A 68 -3.82 15.50 11.32
C PRO A 68 -3.90 17.02 11.13
N GLN A 69 -2.99 17.78 11.73
CA GLN A 69 -2.78 19.21 11.47
C GLN A 69 -1.59 19.43 10.53
N LEU A 70 -1.56 18.68 9.42
CA LEU A 70 -0.45 18.71 8.48
C LEU A 70 -0.83 19.48 7.21
N THR A 71 0.15 20.12 6.58
CA THR A 71 0.02 20.78 5.28
C THR A 71 0.33 19.85 4.11
N SER A 72 1.02 18.74 4.36
CA SER A 72 1.35 17.70 3.38
C SER A 72 1.11 16.29 3.94
N PRO A 73 0.93 15.27 3.07
CA PRO A 73 0.84 13.89 3.50
C PRO A 73 2.11 13.45 4.25
N ASN A 74 1.93 12.80 5.41
CA ASN A 74 3.03 12.28 6.21
C ASN A 74 2.96 10.76 6.31
N TRP A 75 4.10 10.09 6.11
CA TRP A 75 4.26 8.64 6.19
C TRP A 75 5.10 8.29 7.41
N SER A 76 4.47 7.73 8.43
CA SER A 76 5.12 7.23 9.64
C SER A 76 5.28 5.72 9.54
N LEU A 77 6.52 5.23 9.62
CA LEU A 77 6.79 3.79 9.62
C LEU A 77 6.28 3.15 10.91
N LEU A 78 5.44 2.12 10.78
CA LEU A 78 4.93 1.34 11.90
C LEU A 78 5.77 0.07 12.11
N THR A 79 6.02 -0.66 11.03
CA THR A 79 6.92 -1.83 11.05
C THR A 79 7.47 -2.09 9.65
N ALA A 80 8.69 -2.60 9.60
CA ALA A 80 9.32 -3.08 8.38
C ALA A 80 9.95 -4.44 8.65
N SER A 81 9.69 -5.39 7.76
CA SER A 81 10.25 -6.73 7.78
C SER A 81 10.60 -7.17 6.36
N HIS A 82 11.22 -8.34 6.23
CA HIS A 82 11.47 -8.95 4.92
C HIS A 82 10.20 -9.44 4.21
N GLN A 83 9.04 -9.46 4.89
CA GLN A 83 7.77 -9.95 4.34
C GLN A 83 6.74 -8.85 4.11
N LEU A 84 6.81 -7.74 4.86
CA LEU A 84 5.92 -6.59 4.71
C LEU A 84 6.54 -5.30 5.22
N HIS A 85 5.96 -4.18 4.81
CA HIS A 85 6.14 -2.86 5.42
C HIS A 85 4.76 -2.24 5.69
N ALA A 86 4.61 -1.64 6.87
CA ALA A 86 3.38 -1.00 7.31
C ALA A 86 3.65 0.43 7.76
N HIS A 87 2.76 1.34 7.39
CA HIS A 87 2.85 2.76 7.67
C HIS A 87 1.51 3.31 8.16
N PHE A 88 1.58 4.29 9.06
CA PHE A 88 0.50 5.26 9.20
C PHE A 88 0.69 6.37 8.18
N VAL A 89 -0.38 6.70 7.48
CA VAL A 89 -0.37 7.80 6.51
C VAL A 89 -1.42 8.81 6.94
N SER A 90 -0.96 9.99 7.30
CA SER A 90 -1.80 11.13 7.64
C SER A 90 -1.95 11.99 6.41
N ILE A 91 -3.17 12.11 5.90
CA ILE A 91 -3.51 12.83 4.68
C ILE A 91 -4.28 14.10 5.09
N PRO A 92 -3.76 15.30 4.83
CA PRO A 92 -4.45 16.55 5.09
C PRO A 92 -5.81 16.65 4.40
N ALA A 93 -6.66 17.57 4.83
CA ALA A 93 -7.88 17.90 4.08
C ALA A 93 -7.54 18.44 2.68
N LYS A 94 -8.40 18.17 1.70
CA LYS A 94 -8.25 18.60 0.30
C LYS A 94 -6.93 18.17 -0.35
N SER A 95 -6.41 17.01 0.04
CA SER A 95 -5.16 16.44 -0.45
C SER A 95 -5.43 15.08 -1.09
N SER A 96 -4.40 14.49 -1.70
CA SER A 96 -4.50 13.16 -2.29
C SER A 96 -3.20 12.38 -2.16
N ILE A 97 -3.33 11.07 -2.17
CA ILE A 97 -2.21 10.14 -2.31
C ILE A 97 -2.51 9.16 -3.44
N GLN A 98 -1.46 8.64 -4.06
CA GLN A 98 -1.60 7.62 -5.09
C GLN A 98 -1.68 6.24 -4.45
N LEU A 99 -2.64 5.42 -4.89
CA LEU A 99 -2.76 4.02 -4.47
C LEU A 99 -2.03 3.13 -5.48
N THR A 100 -0.70 3.08 -5.39
CA THR A 100 0.15 2.26 -6.26
C THR A 100 0.88 1.18 -5.49
N VAL A 101 1.10 0.06 -6.18
CA VAL A 101 1.78 -1.13 -5.65
C VAL A 101 2.63 -1.73 -6.77
N HIS A 102 3.86 -2.14 -6.46
CA HIS A 102 4.76 -2.73 -7.44
C HIS A 102 4.24 -4.07 -8.01
N PRO A 103 4.67 -4.49 -9.22
CA PRO A 103 4.33 -5.79 -9.78
C PRO A 103 4.64 -6.95 -8.82
N GLY A 104 3.64 -7.77 -8.51
CA GLY A 104 3.78 -8.92 -7.60
C GLY A 104 3.76 -8.56 -6.11
N TYR A 105 3.27 -7.37 -5.76
CA TYR A 105 3.04 -6.92 -4.39
C TYR A 105 1.52 -6.75 -4.15
N LEU A 106 1.11 -6.90 -2.89
CA LEU A 106 -0.24 -6.61 -2.41
C LEU A 106 -0.19 -5.47 -1.39
N GLY A 107 -0.96 -4.43 -1.64
CA GLY A 107 -1.22 -3.33 -0.72
C GLY A 107 -2.60 -3.45 -0.06
N MET A 108 -2.66 -3.18 1.22
CA MET A 108 -3.88 -2.97 2.00
C MET A 108 -3.88 -1.53 2.50
N PHE A 109 -4.98 -0.82 2.27
CA PHE A 109 -5.22 0.51 2.82
C PHE A 109 -6.49 0.47 3.67
N LEU A 110 -6.37 0.79 4.95
CA LEU A 110 -7.47 0.82 5.91
C LEU A 110 -7.68 2.25 6.40
N ILE A 111 -8.90 2.79 6.25
CA ILE A 111 -9.25 4.07 6.85
C ILE A 111 -9.37 3.91 8.36
N LEU A 112 -8.53 4.60 9.12
CA LEU A 112 -8.60 4.59 10.59
C LEU A 112 -9.50 5.70 11.10
N SER A 113 -9.34 6.91 10.56
CA SER A 113 -10.15 8.08 10.92
C SER A 113 -10.42 8.95 9.69
N GLY A 114 -11.51 9.72 9.75
CA GLY A 114 -11.93 10.59 8.63
C GLY A 114 -12.63 9.83 7.51
N SER A 115 -12.57 10.41 6.31
CA SER A 115 -13.17 9.87 5.10
C SER A 115 -12.41 10.33 3.87
N ALA A 116 -12.35 9.49 2.85
CA ALA A 116 -11.72 9.79 1.58
C ALA A 116 -12.52 9.17 0.43
N GLU A 117 -12.27 9.61 -0.79
CA GLU A 117 -12.89 9.09 -2.00
C GLU A 117 -11.83 8.48 -2.90
N THR A 118 -12.15 7.38 -3.56
CA THR A 118 -11.30 6.85 -4.63
C THR A 118 -11.66 7.51 -5.95
N SER A 119 -10.66 7.98 -6.68
CA SER A 119 -10.82 8.55 -8.02
C SER A 119 -9.88 7.82 -8.98
N LYS A 120 -10.43 7.19 -10.03
CA LYS A 120 -9.59 6.55 -11.05
C LYS A 120 -8.79 7.62 -11.79
N GLN A 121 -7.48 7.49 -11.77
CA GLN A 121 -6.62 8.32 -12.62
C GLN A 121 -6.87 7.87 -14.07
N ALA A 122 -7.35 8.78 -14.91
CA ALA A 122 -7.43 8.51 -16.34
C ALA A 122 -6.00 8.23 -16.82
N GLU A 123 -5.77 7.06 -17.42
CA GLU A 123 -4.52 6.80 -18.12
C GLU A 123 -4.39 7.88 -19.20
N THR A 124 -3.51 8.86 -18.98
CA THR A 124 -3.02 9.69 -20.07
C THR A 124 -2.10 8.82 -20.90
N SER A 125 -2.67 7.91 -21.68
CA SER A 125 -1.93 7.25 -22.74
C SER A 125 -1.55 8.35 -23.72
N LEU A 126 -0.30 8.82 -23.65
CA LEU A 126 0.36 9.58 -24.72
C LEU A 126 0.56 8.64 -25.93
N ARG A 127 -0.54 8.14 -26.51
CA ARG A 127 -0.49 7.70 -27.90
C ARG A 127 -0.41 8.98 -28.71
N ARG A 128 0.82 9.33 -29.12
CA ARG A 128 1.02 10.26 -30.26
C ARG A 128 0.33 9.62 -31.46
N ASN A 129 -0.93 9.96 -31.67
CA ASN A 129 -1.58 9.74 -32.93
C ASN A 129 -1.06 10.84 -33.87
N TRP A 130 -0.29 10.48 -34.88
CA TRP A 130 0.29 11.41 -35.86
C TRP A 130 -0.74 11.93 -36.88
N TRP A 131 -2.04 11.79 -36.60
CA TRP A 131 -3.12 12.14 -37.51
C TRP A 131 -3.98 13.28 -36.94
N PRO A 132 -4.28 14.32 -37.73
CA PRO A 132 -5.03 15.47 -37.25
C PRO A 132 -6.55 15.22 -37.35
N ARG A 133 -7.21 15.43 -36.21
CA ARG A 133 -8.63 15.77 -35.99
C ARG A 133 -9.74 14.77 -36.37
N GLY A 134 -10.69 14.74 -35.44
CA GLY A 134 -12.05 14.21 -35.60
C GLY A 134 -12.24 12.98 -34.73
N TRP A 135 -13.20 13.02 -33.82
CA TRP A 135 -13.53 11.94 -32.85
C TRP A 135 -12.64 11.92 -31.60
N LEU A 136 -12.89 12.88 -30.71
CA LEU A 136 -12.74 12.62 -29.27
C LEU A 136 -13.56 11.35 -28.97
N PRO A 137 -12.95 10.25 -28.47
CA PRO A 137 -13.76 9.21 -27.87
C PRO A 137 -14.41 9.84 -26.65
N SER A 138 -15.72 10.08 -26.73
CA SER A 138 -16.58 10.23 -25.56
C SER A 138 -16.60 8.88 -24.83
N ARG A 139 -15.48 8.53 -24.21
CA ARG A 139 -15.41 7.58 -23.11
C ARG A 139 -15.08 8.40 -21.86
N GLN A 140 -16.02 9.27 -21.48
CA GLN A 140 -16.29 9.45 -20.07
C GLN A 140 -16.82 8.10 -19.57
N ALA A 141 -15.92 7.12 -19.39
CA ALA A 141 -16.22 6.00 -18.54
C ALA A 141 -16.53 6.63 -17.18
N HIS A 142 -17.79 6.57 -16.75
CA HIS A 142 -18.20 7.00 -15.42
C HIS A 142 -17.22 6.40 -14.41
N ALA A 143 -16.25 7.21 -13.98
CA ALA A 143 -15.28 6.79 -12.99
C ALA A 143 -16.10 6.65 -11.72
N LYS A 144 -16.42 5.41 -11.36
CA LYS A 144 -17.20 5.10 -10.15
C LYS A 144 -16.35 5.54 -8.96
N THR A 145 -16.61 6.76 -8.47
CA THR A 145 -16.03 7.26 -7.24
C THR A 145 -16.67 6.53 -6.08
N GLN A 146 -15.86 6.03 -5.15
CA GLN A 146 -16.35 5.37 -3.95
C GLN A 146 -15.93 6.17 -2.73
N LEU A 147 -16.92 6.63 -1.96
CA LEU A 147 -16.68 7.22 -0.65
C LEU A 147 -16.31 6.12 0.35
N LEU A 148 -15.19 6.31 1.03
CA LEU A 148 -14.64 5.43 2.04
C LEU A 148 -14.70 6.12 3.40
N LYS A 149 -15.19 5.38 4.39
CA LYS A 149 -15.34 5.81 5.79
C LYS A 149 -14.40 5.02 6.68
N ALA A 150 -14.31 5.43 7.95
CA ALA A 150 -13.56 4.69 8.95
C ALA A 150 -13.92 3.20 8.97
N ASN A 151 -12.90 2.35 9.03
CA ASN A 151 -12.91 0.90 8.93
C ASN A 151 -13.14 0.31 7.51
N ASP A 152 -13.27 1.15 6.48
CA ASP A 152 -13.23 0.65 5.11
C ASP A 152 -11.82 0.26 4.70
N ILE A 153 -11.73 -0.86 3.96
CA ILE A 153 -10.48 -1.43 3.47
C ILE A 153 -10.50 -1.46 1.94
N ILE A 154 -9.39 -1.04 1.37
CA ILE A 154 -9.06 -1.16 -0.04
C ILE A 154 -7.89 -2.14 -0.16
N SER A 155 -8.02 -3.12 -1.04
CA SER A 155 -6.90 -3.95 -1.48
C SER A 155 -6.44 -3.48 -2.85
N VAL A 156 -5.13 -3.32 -3.03
CA VAL A 156 -4.53 -2.87 -4.28
C VAL A 156 -3.44 -3.86 -4.69
N THR A 157 -3.46 -4.28 -5.94
CA THR A 157 -2.41 -5.06 -6.61
C THR A 157 -1.98 -4.32 -7.85
N HIS A 158 -0.87 -4.70 -8.47
CA HIS A 158 -0.46 -4.13 -9.76
C HIS A 158 -1.54 -4.28 -10.86
N SER A 159 -2.25 -5.41 -10.93
CA SER A 159 -3.33 -5.59 -11.91
C SER A 159 -4.56 -4.72 -11.62
N THR A 160 -4.71 -4.29 -10.37
CA THR A 160 -5.79 -3.40 -9.91
C THR A 160 -5.27 -1.98 -9.62
N SER A 161 -4.00 -1.66 -9.90
CA SER A 161 -3.36 -0.39 -9.55
C SER A 161 -3.87 0.80 -10.38
N ASN A 162 -4.79 0.53 -11.29
CA ASN A 162 -5.79 1.50 -11.75
C ASN A 162 -6.74 1.96 -10.62
N ALA A 163 -6.48 1.57 -9.36
CA ALA A 163 -7.18 1.95 -8.12
C ALA A 163 -7.19 3.46 -7.86
N GLY A 164 -6.30 4.21 -8.51
CA GLY A 164 -6.42 5.65 -8.60
C GLY A 164 -5.98 6.40 -7.35
N LEU A 165 -6.35 7.68 -7.30
CA LEU A 165 -6.04 8.59 -6.21
C LEU A 165 -7.01 8.35 -5.06
N LEU A 166 -6.48 8.31 -3.84
CA LEU A 166 -7.28 8.49 -2.64
C LEU A 166 -7.31 9.99 -2.32
N VAL A 167 -8.49 10.60 -2.38
CA VAL A 167 -8.68 12.05 -2.25
C VAL A 167 -9.45 12.36 -0.97
N THR A 168 -8.94 13.27 -0.15
CA THR A 168 -9.64 13.73 1.06
C THR A 168 -10.50 14.94 0.77
N GLY A 169 -11.65 15.01 1.44
CA GLY A 169 -12.57 16.15 1.36
C GLY A 169 -12.20 17.27 2.32
N LYS A 170 -13.20 17.80 3.03
CA LYS A 170 -13.02 18.90 4.00
C LYS A 170 -12.27 18.50 5.28
N LYS A 171 -12.12 17.20 5.55
CA LYS A 171 -11.48 16.66 6.75
C LYS A 171 -10.22 15.90 6.36
N ALA A 172 -9.21 15.97 7.22
CA ALA A 172 -8.06 15.10 7.14
C ALA A 172 -8.45 13.64 7.40
N CYS A 173 -7.60 12.73 6.95
CA CYS A 173 -7.82 11.29 7.01
C CYS A 173 -6.53 10.61 7.48
N THR A 174 -6.64 9.67 8.40
CA THR A 174 -5.52 8.82 8.80
C THR A 174 -5.80 7.41 8.32
N ILE A 175 -4.84 6.80 7.63
CA ILE A 175 -4.96 5.44 7.11
C ILE A 175 -3.79 4.58 7.57
N LEU A 176 -4.03 3.28 7.65
CA LEU A 176 -3.00 2.27 7.72
C LEU A 176 -2.73 1.75 6.31
N ALA A 177 -1.49 1.87 5.85
CA ALA A 177 -1.03 1.30 4.59
C ALA A 177 -0.08 0.14 4.88
N VAL A 178 -0.39 -1.06 4.37
CA VAL A 178 0.45 -2.25 4.53
C VAL A 178 0.72 -2.86 3.17
N PHE A 179 1.98 -3.18 2.90
CA PHE A 179 2.41 -3.75 1.63
C PHE A 179 3.21 -5.01 1.89
N THR A 180 2.93 -6.08 1.16
CA THR A 180 3.81 -7.25 1.15
C THR A 180 5.14 -6.88 0.49
N THR A 181 6.23 -7.57 0.82
CA THR A 181 7.50 -7.45 0.10
C THR A 181 7.80 -8.74 -0.62
N ARG A 182 8.10 -8.68 -1.91
CA ARG A 182 8.69 -9.83 -2.59
C ARG A 182 10.13 -9.98 -2.11
N GLN A 183 10.43 -11.07 -1.41
CA GLN A 183 11.76 -11.65 -1.57
C GLN A 183 11.83 -12.11 -3.02
N ILE A 184 12.60 -11.38 -3.83
CA ILE A 184 13.29 -12.04 -4.92
C ILE A 184 14.16 -13.07 -4.19
N ARG A 185 13.73 -14.34 -4.17
CA ARG A 185 14.68 -15.42 -3.98
C ARG A 185 15.67 -15.20 -5.11
N GLN A 186 16.78 -14.52 -4.84
CA GLN A 186 17.92 -14.60 -5.70
C GLN A 186 18.17 -16.10 -5.81
N ALA A 187 17.90 -16.67 -6.98
CA ALA A 187 18.57 -17.90 -7.34
C ALA A 187 20.03 -17.65 -6.99
N GLN A 188 20.59 -18.51 -6.14
CA GLN A 188 22.03 -18.52 -5.89
C GLN A 188 22.72 -18.25 -7.23
N PRO A 189 23.54 -17.19 -7.35
CA PRO A 189 24.35 -17.08 -8.54
C PRO A 189 25.20 -18.33 -8.54
N ASN A 190 24.94 -19.23 -9.49
CA ASN A 190 25.95 -20.20 -9.88
C ASN A 190 27.18 -19.34 -10.14
N SER A 191 28.23 -19.60 -9.35
CA SER A 191 29.58 -19.22 -9.70
C SER A 191 29.78 -19.65 -11.13
N ASP A 192 29.80 -18.70 -12.06
CA ASP A 192 30.85 -18.57 -13.06
C ASP A 192 30.55 -17.42 -14.02
N THR A 193 31.65 -16.75 -14.39
CA THR A 193 31.84 -15.84 -15.54
C THR A 193 31.36 -14.38 -15.43
N ASN A 194 32.33 -13.55 -15.02
CA ASN A 194 32.83 -12.37 -15.72
C ASN A 194 31.81 -11.32 -16.26
N GLY A 195 31.74 -10.22 -15.51
CA GLY A 195 32.07 -8.89 -16.04
C GLY A 195 31.04 -8.19 -16.91
N LEU A 196 30.27 -7.28 -16.31
CA LEU A 196 30.04 -5.94 -16.85
C LEU A 196 29.41 -5.04 -15.79
N LEU A 197 30.22 -4.09 -15.31
CA LEU A 197 29.83 -2.93 -14.53
C LEU A 197 28.71 -2.16 -15.25
N SER A 198 27.56 -2.01 -14.61
CA SER A 198 26.69 -0.85 -14.81
C SER A 198 26.33 -0.28 -13.45
N GLN A 199 26.82 0.93 -13.24
CA GLN A 199 26.68 1.73 -12.04
C GLN A 199 25.23 2.20 -11.83
N GLN A 200 24.88 2.39 -10.55
CA GLN A 200 24.06 3.47 -9.95
C GLN A 200 22.87 2.97 -9.11
N ILE A 201 23.05 3.07 -7.78
CA ILE A 201 22.17 3.85 -6.88
C ILE A 201 23.10 4.49 -5.82
N PRO A 202 23.00 5.82 -5.53
CA PRO A 202 23.82 6.45 -4.50
C PRO A 202 23.28 6.07 -3.10
N LEU A 203 24.12 5.42 -2.30
CA LEU A 203 23.95 5.37 -0.85
C LEU A 203 24.51 6.68 -0.29
N HIS A 204 23.64 7.47 0.35
CA HIS A 204 24.06 8.67 1.06
C HIS A 204 25.13 8.33 2.12
N SER A 205 26.22 9.10 2.07
CA SER A 205 27.26 9.19 3.08
C SER A 205 26.66 9.62 4.42
N ALA A 206 27.01 8.94 5.50
CA ALA A 206 26.89 9.46 6.85
C ALA A 206 28.30 9.86 7.33
N SER A 207 28.37 11.05 7.94
CA SER A 207 29.53 11.72 8.53
C SER A 207 30.21 10.93 9.64
#